data_AF-A0A8J5HTB7-F1
#
_entry.id   AF-A0A8J5HTB7-F1
#
_cell.length_a   1.000
_cell.length_b   1.000
_cell.length_c   1.000
_cell.angle_alpha   90.00
_cell.angle_beta   90.00
_cell.angle_gamma   90.00
#
_symmetry.space_group_name_H-M   'P 1'
#
loop_
_entity.id
_entity.type
_entity.pdbx_description
1 polymer ?
#
loop_
_entity_poly.entity_id
_entity_poly.type
_entity_poly.pdbx_seq_one_letter_code
_entity_poly.pdbx_strand_id
1 'polypeptide(L)'
;MGFSRKVPTLVDLCTQTAIANIRYIGDVGEVDLHLLKDILTHCNIDQLTHIENSTKGRDLSPVTDDSWKRFYELQFGVESANTVIKRMKQKKMVFKWRLLYQVISSLTLSKMSLMLSSIACLQAKLKEREEAQNKVAEKLKQRYAETQASESSSTLIFKSWFSLADMGDNHSSNVFESGPGINLSNVKGNLMKKAKLEYLHSHELKVHAQMKRDALQRNSFAHQSTVHSGKKNYQQCNSASSSRNVKPATRR
;
A
#
# COMPACT_ATOMS: atom_id res chain seq x y z
N MET A 1 -17.21 -32.41 55.70
CA MET A 1 -16.00 -32.42 56.54
C MET A 1 -15.96 -31.12 57.31
N GLY A 2 -16.12 -31.18 58.63
CA GLY A 2 -16.15 -29.98 59.47
C GLY A 2 -14.75 -29.42 59.64
N PHE A 3 -14.50 -28.23 59.10
CA PHE A 3 -13.37 -27.44 59.54
C PHE A 3 -13.65 -27.07 60.99
N SER A 4 -13.01 -27.76 61.93
CA SER A 4 -12.89 -27.30 63.30
C SER A 4 -12.33 -25.88 63.24
N ARG A 5 -13.20 -24.88 63.42
CA ARG A 5 -12.85 -23.46 63.35
C ARG A 5 -11.91 -23.18 64.50
N LYS A 6 -10.61 -23.33 64.26
CA LYS A 6 -9.58 -22.83 65.17
C LYS A 6 -9.78 -21.31 65.23
N VAL A 7 -9.84 -20.77 66.44
CA VAL A 7 -9.90 -19.31 66.62
C VAL A 7 -8.66 -18.74 65.95
N PRO A 8 -8.81 -17.84 64.95
CA PRO A 8 -7.67 -17.26 64.26
C PRO A 8 -6.74 -16.60 65.27
N THR A 9 -5.44 -16.82 65.11
CA THR A 9 -4.48 -16.07 65.93
C THR A 9 -4.51 -14.60 65.54
N LEU A 10 -4.01 -13.72 66.42
CA LEU A 10 -3.90 -12.30 66.09
C LEU A 10 -3.10 -12.08 64.80
N VAL A 11 -2.05 -12.87 64.60
CA VAL A 11 -1.23 -12.85 63.39
C VAL A 11 -2.06 -13.22 62.16
N ASP A 12 -2.89 -14.27 62.23
CA ASP A 12 -3.77 -14.67 61.12
C ASP A 12 -4.78 -13.58 60.73
N LEU A 13 -5.31 -12.86 61.72
CA LEU A 13 -6.22 -11.73 61.46
C LEU A 13 -5.47 -10.57 60.79
N CYS A 14 -4.27 -10.27 61.25
CA CYS A 14 -3.43 -9.23 60.67
C CYS A 14 -2.99 -9.57 59.24
N THR A 15 -2.61 -10.82 58.96
CA THR A 15 -2.26 -11.25 57.59
C THR A 15 -3.48 -11.21 56.67
N GLN A 16 -4.64 -11.68 57.11
CA GLN A 16 -5.89 -11.57 56.32
C GLN A 16 -6.27 -10.12 56.04
N THR A 17 -6.14 -9.24 57.03
CA THR A 17 -6.40 -7.80 56.87
C THR A 17 -5.41 -7.16 55.92
N ALA A 18 -4.13 -7.53 56.00
CA ALA A 18 -3.09 -7.09 55.08
C ALA A 18 -3.40 -7.57 53.66
N ILE A 19 -3.80 -8.83 53.48
CA ILE A 19 -4.19 -9.42 52.19
C ILE A 19 -5.39 -8.66 51.58
N ALA A 20 -6.39 -8.34 52.39
CA ALA A 20 -7.54 -7.56 51.94
C ALA A 20 -7.16 -6.12 51.48
N ASN A 21 -6.09 -5.56 52.05
CA ASN A 21 -5.65 -4.18 51.83
C ASN A 21 -4.29 -4.08 51.09
N ILE A 22 -3.89 -5.10 50.33
CA ILE A 22 -2.57 -5.14 49.64
C ILE A 22 -2.32 -3.89 48.79
N ARG A 23 -3.37 -3.29 48.21
CA ARG A 23 -3.27 -2.09 47.37
C ARG A 23 -2.66 -0.88 48.08
N TYR A 24 -2.74 -0.83 49.41
CA TYR A 24 -2.26 0.28 50.22
C TYR A 24 -0.94 -0.03 50.93
N ILE A 25 -0.40 -1.24 50.76
CA ILE A 25 0.89 -1.62 51.32
C ILE A 25 2.00 -0.92 50.52
N GLY A 26 2.79 -0.12 51.22
CA GLY A 26 3.91 0.63 50.67
C GLY A 26 5.25 -0.02 51.01
N ASP A 27 6.04 0.65 51.83
CA ASP A 27 7.33 0.17 52.31
C ASP A 27 7.13 -0.98 53.32
N VAL A 28 7.75 -2.13 53.03
CA VAL A 28 7.73 -3.32 53.90
C VAL A 28 9.13 -3.69 54.42
N GLY A 29 10.08 -2.75 54.35
CA GLY A 29 11.47 -2.98 54.75
C GLY A 29 11.63 -3.48 56.19
N GLU A 30 10.76 -3.06 57.11
CA GLU A 30 10.83 -3.41 58.54
C GLU A 30 10.07 -4.69 58.91
N VAL A 31 9.29 -5.27 57.98
CA VAL A 31 8.46 -6.45 58.24
C VAL A 31 9.29 -7.73 58.21
N ASP A 32 8.92 -8.74 59.00
CA ASP A 32 9.57 -10.05 58.96
C ASP A 32 9.36 -10.77 57.62
N LEU A 33 10.40 -11.45 57.13
CA LEU A 33 10.41 -12.11 55.82
C LEU A 33 9.39 -13.26 55.73
N HIS A 34 9.13 -13.95 56.84
CA HIS A 34 8.18 -15.06 56.88
C HIS A 34 6.73 -14.58 56.72
N LEU A 35 6.34 -13.54 57.45
CA LEU A 35 5.03 -12.91 57.31
C LEU A 35 4.85 -12.29 55.93
N LEU A 36 5.91 -11.65 55.43
CA LEU A 36 5.90 -11.06 54.11
C LEU A 36 5.72 -12.14 53.02
N LYS A 37 6.34 -13.31 53.17
CA LYS A 37 6.17 -14.43 52.23
C LYS A 37 4.70 -14.83 52.08
N ASP A 38 3.98 -14.98 53.19
CA ASP A 38 2.58 -15.40 53.16
C ASP A 38 1.68 -14.34 52.52
N ILE A 39 1.88 -13.05 52.87
CA ILE A 39 1.11 -11.94 52.28
C ILE A 39 1.42 -11.80 50.78
N LEU A 40 2.71 -11.86 50.40
CA LEU A 40 3.15 -11.68 49.01
C LEU A 40 2.73 -12.82 48.08
N THR A 41 2.45 -14.02 48.61
CA THR A 41 1.93 -15.12 47.78
C THR A 41 0.56 -14.82 47.17
N HIS A 42 -0.20 -13.89 47.74
CA HIS A 42 -1.53 -13.49 47.28
C HIS A 42 -1.55 -12.17 46.49
N CYS A 43 -0.39 -11.54 46.27
CA CYS A 43 -0.29 -10.28 45.54
C CYS A 43 -0.53 -10.47 44.03
N ASN A 44 -0.96 -9.39 43.37
CA ASN A 44 -0.91 -9.27 41.91
C ASN A 44 0.46 -8.71 41.45
N ILE A 45 0.79 -8.85 40.17
CA ILE A 45 2.06 -8.40 39.58
C ILE A 45 2.31 -6.91 39.82
N ASP A 46 1.30 -6.06 39.61
CA ASP A 46 1.41 -4.61 39.74
C ASP A 46 1.62 -4.20 41.19
N GLN A 47 0.93 -4.89 42.11
CA GLN A 47 1.07 -4.67 43.55
C GLN A 47 2.45 -5.07 44.04
N LEU A 48 2.96 -6.23 43.60
CA LEU A 48 4.30 -6.68 43.92
C LEU A 48 5.36 -5.70 43.40
N THR A 49 5.19 -5.22 42.17
CA THR A 49 6.05 -4.19 41.57
C THR A 49 6.03 -2.91 42.38
N HIS A 50 4.85 -2.49 42.84
CA HIS A 50 4.71 -1.27 43.65
C HIS A 50 5.43 -1.40 44.99
N ILE A 51 5.22 -2.50 45.72
CA ILE A 51 5.86 -2.75 47.02
C ILE A 51 7.38 -2.75 46.88
N GLU A 52 7.91 -3.40 45.83
CA GLU A 52 9.35 -3.48 45.59
C GLU A 52 9.97 -2.14 45.13
N ASN A 53 9.19 -1.27 44.50
CA ASN A 53 9.63 0.10 44.17
C ASN A 53 9.54 1.04 45.38
N SER A 54 8.58 0.82 46.27
CA SER A 54 8.35 1.64 47.47
C SER A 54 9.33 1.32 48.59
N THR A 55 9.76 0.05 48.70
CA THR A 55 10.68 -0.41 49.74
C THR A 55 12.08 0.12 49.49
N LYS A 56 12.68 0.76 50.50
CA LYS A 56 14.06 1.29 50.41
C LYS A 56 14.97 0.56 51.39
N GLY A 57 16.13 0.10 50.91
CA GLY A 57 17.22 -0.36 51.77
C GLY A 57 17.19 -1.83 52.22
N ARG A 58 16.23 -2.66 51.77
CA ARG A 58 16.21 -4.11 52.04
C ARG A 58 16.02 -4.93 50.77
N ASP A 59 16.83 -5.97 50.60
CA ASP A 59 16.69 -6.91 49.48
C ASP A 59 15.51 -7.87 49.73
N LEU A 60 14.41 -7.67 48.99
CA LEU A 60 13.26 -8.57 49.01
C LEU A 60 13.43 -9.81 48.10
N SER A 61 14.52 -9.87 47.32
CA SER A 61 14.84 -10.97 46.37
C SER A 61 14.52 -12.38 46.90
N PRO A 62 14.92 -12.80 48.13
CA PRO A 62 14.69 -14.17 48.60
C PRO A 62 13.21 -14.53 48.78
N VAL A 63 12.35 -13.54 49.01
CA VAL A 63 10.91 -13.75 49.19
C VAL A 63 10.17 -13.55 47.87
N THR A 64 10.64 -12.62 47.05
CA THR A 64 9.94 -12.14 45.86
C THR A 64 10.28 -12.95 44.61
N ASP A 65 11.48 -13.55 44.50
CA ASP A 65 11.90 -14.29 43.30
C ASP A 65 10.97 -15.48 42.98
N ASP A 66 10.48 -16.20 44.00
CA ASP A 66 9.51 -17.29 43.84
C ASP A 66 8.17 -16.77 43.28
N SER A 67 7.71 -15.62 43.77
CA SER A 67 6.50 -14.97 43.26
C SER A 67 6.66 -14.52 41.81
N TRP A 68 7.79 -13.88 41.47
CA TRP A 68 8.11 -13.48 40.10
C TRP A 68 8.17 -14.66 39.13
N LYS A 69 8.73 -15.79 39.57
CA LYS A 69 8.73 -17.03 38.78
C LYS A 69 7.31 -17.53 38.51
N ARG A 70 6.43 -17.54 39.53
CA ARG A 70 5.02 -17.94 39.37
C ARG A 70 4.28 -17.03 38.40
N PHE A 71 4.49 -15.71 38.47
CA PHE A 71 3.87 -14.79 37.51
C PHE A 71 4.38 -15.02 36.08
N TYR A 72 5.67 -15.32 35.92
CA TYR A 72 6.22 -15.65 34.61
C TYR A 72 5.58 -16.92 34.03
N GLU A 73 5.41 -17.96 34.85
CA GLU A 73 4.70 -19.19 34.46
C GLU A 73 3.23 -18.92 34.12
N LEU A 74 2.56 -18.02 34.85
CA LEU A 74 1.17 -17.66 34.59
C LEU A 74 1.00 -16.89 33.27
N GLN A 75 1.92 -15.97 32.95
CA GLN A 75 1.83 -15.11 31.77
C GLN A 75 2.35 -15.78 30.49
N PHE A 76 3.47 -16.51 30.59
CA PHE A 76 4.19 -17.06 29.44
C PHE A 76 4.18 -18.59 29.39
N GLY A 77 3.59 -19.25 30.38
CA GLY A 77 3.54 -20.71 30.49
C GLY A 77 4.78 -21.34 31.14
N VAL A 78 4.62 -22.57 31.61
CA VAL A 78 5.67 -23.33 32.30
C VAL A 78 6.82 -23.72 31.36
N GLU A 79 6.54 -23.97 30.08
CA GLU A 79 7.53 -24.36 29.07
C GLU A 79 8.56 -23.26 28.80
N SER A 80 8.10 -22.01 28.71
CA SER A 80 8.98 -20.86 28.51
C SER A 80 9.86 -20.63 29.74
N ALA A 81 9.30 -20.77 30.94
CA ALA A 81 10.03 -20.67 32.21
C ALA A 81 11.14 -21.73 32.29
N ASN A 82 10.82 -22.98 31.97
CA ASN A 82 11.79 -24.07 31.90
C ASN A 82 12.89 -23.81 30.87
N THR A 83 12.55 -23.21 29.73
CA THR A 83 13.53 -22.82 28.70
C THR A 83 14.49 -21.76 29.23
N VAL A 84 13.98 -20.77 29.96
CA VAL A 84 14.81 -19.75 30.61
C VAL A 84 15.73 -20.39 31.66
N ILE A 85 15.21 -21.25 32.54
CA ILE A 85 16.01 -21.98 33.54
C ILE A 85 17.10 -22.82 32.88
N LYS A 86 16.79 -23.50 31.76
CA LYS A 86 17.77 -24.27 30.99
C LYS A 86 18.89 -23.38 30.45
N ARG A 87 18.55 -22.20 29.91
CA ARG A 87 19.53 -21.22 29.42
C ARG A 87 20.38 -20.63 30.56
N MET A 88 19.79 -20.40 31.72
CA MET A 88 20.50 -19.96 32.93
C MET A 88 21.55 -21.00 33.37
N LYS A 89 21.15 -22.27 33.44
CA LYS A 89 22.05 -23.40 33.76
C LYS A 89 23.19 -23.53 32.75
N GLN A 90 22.89 -23.43 31.46
CA GLN A 90 23.90 -23.50 30.39
C GLN A 90 24.95 -22.39 30.50
N LYS A 91 24.52 -21.16 30.79
CA LYS A 91 25.41 -20.01 30.90
C LYS A 91 26.03 -19.85 32.29
N LYS A 92 25.70 -20.72 33.25
CA LYS A 92 26.10 -20.62 34.67
C LYS A 92 25.81 -19.23 35.29
N MET A 93 24.67 -18.64 34.93
CA MET A 93 24.26 -17.35 35.47
C MET A 93 22.91 -17.48 36.16
N VAL A 94 22.76 -16.81 37.31
CA VAL A 94 21.49 -16.65 38.00
C VAL A 94 21.01 -15.22 37.75
N PHE A 95 19.84 -15.07 37.15
CA PHE A 95 19.21 -13.75 36.96
C PHE A 95 18.03 -13.60 37.91
N LYS A 96 17.81 -12.37 38.38
CA LYS A 96 16.60 -12.01 39.13
C LYS A 96 15.39 -12.11 38.19
N TRP A 97 14.33 -12.79 38.64
CA TRP A 97 13.15 -13.02 37.81
C TRP A 97 12.40 -11.72 37.49
N ARG A 98 12.43 -10.75 38.41
CA ARG A 98 11.92 -9.40 38.19
C ARG A 98 12.52 -8.71 36.96
N LEU A 99 13.85 -8.69 36.87
CA LEU A 99 14.55 -8.02 35.77
C LEU A 99 14.20 -8.69 34.43
N LEU A 100 14.14 -10.02 34.44
CA LEU A 100 13.72 -10.79 33.27
C LEU A 100 12.30 -10.41 32.84
N TYR A 101 11.36 -10.33 33.79
CA TYR A 101 9.98 -9.95 33.51
C TYR A 101 9.88 -8.53 32.93
N GLN A 102 10.55 -7.55 33.52
CA GLN A 102 10.53 -6.16 33.05
C GLN A 102 11.10 -6.02 31.64
N VAL A 103 12.23 -6.69 31.36
CA VAL A 103 12.85 -6.67 30.04
C VAL A 103 11.98 -7.38 29.01
N ILE A 104 11.41 -8.54 29.35
CA ILE A 104 10.53 -9.28 28.44
C ILE A 104 9.25 -8.47 28.17
N SER A 105 8.63 -7.91 29.20
CA SER A 105 7.44 -7.07 29.04
C SER A 105 7.71 -5.86 28.14
N SER A 106 8.77 -5.09 28.40
CA SER A 106 9.14 -3.96 27.55
C SER A 106 9.49 -4.38 26.11
N LEU A 107 10.18 -5.51 25.93
CA LEU A 107 10.48 -6.06 24.62
C LEU A 107 9.22 -6.52 23.88
N THR A 108 8.24 -7.11 24.56
CA THR A 108 6.97 -7.50 23.94
C THR A 108 6.19 -6.28 23.47
N LEU A 109 6.10 -5.22 24.27
CA LEU A 109 5.46 -3.96 23.87
C LEU A 109 6.15 -3.34 22.65
N SER A 110 7.49 -3.32 22.64
CA SER A 110 8.26 -2.81 21.49
C SER A 110 8.04 -3.65 20.23
N LYS A 111 8.09 -4.99 20.34
CA LYS A 111 7.81 -5.91 19.22
C LYS A 111 6.39 -5.77 18.69
N MET A 112 5.40 -5.62 19.57
CA MET A 112 4.01 -5.40 19.18
C MET A 112 3.84 -4.06 18.47
N SER A 113 4.49 -3.00 18.93
CA SER A 113 4.50 -1.69 18.25
C SER A 113 5.06 -1.79 16.82
N LEU A 114 6.18 -2.49 16.62
CA LEU A 114 6.74 -2.77 15.29
C LEU A 114 5.82 -3.64 14.43
N MET A 115 5.13 -4.61 15.03
CA MET A 115 4.16 -5.45 14.31
C MET A 115 2.96 -4.61 13.85
N LEU A 116 2.44 -3.74 14.70
CA LEU A 116 1.30 -2.86 14.38
C LEU A 116 1.64 -1.90 13.23
N SER A 117 2.84 -1.33 13.21
CA SER A 117 3.27 -0.47 12.09
C SER A 117 3.39 -1.25 10.77
N SER A 118 3.88 -2.50 10.81
CA SER A 118 3.91 -3.38 9.65
C SER A 118 2.51 -3.73 9.13
N ILE A 119 1.57 -4.06 10.04
CA ILE A 119 0.17 -4.34 9.69
C ILE A 119 -0.49 -3.12 9.05
N ALA A 120 -0.29 -1.92 9.61
CA ALA A 120 -0.83 -0.69 9.03
C ALA A 120 -0.30 -0.43 7.61
N CYS A 121 1.00 -0.69 7.38
CA CYS A 121 1.59 -0.61 6.04
C CYS A 121 0.94 -1.61 5.06
N LEU A 122 0.71 -2.85 5.49
CA LEU A 122 0.04 -3.85 4.66
C LEU A 122 -1.40 -3.45 4.31
N GLN A 123 -2.17 -2.91 5.26
CA GLN A 123 -3.53 -2.42 5.01
C GLN A 123 -3.55 -1.25 4.01
N ALA A 124 -2.60 -0.31 4.12
CA ALA A 124 -2.45 0.78 3.16
C ALA A 124 -2.14 0.24 1.75
N LYS A 125 -1.24 -0.75 1.64
CA LYS A 125 -0.91 -1.39 0.35
C LYS A 125 -2.09 -2.15 -0.27
N LEU A 126 -2.98 -2.73 0.54
CA LEU A 126 -4.20 -3.36 0.05
C LEU A 126 -5.19 -2.32 -0.48
N LYS A 127 -5.38 -1.21 0.24
CA LYS A 127 -6.26 -0.12 -0.18
C LYS A 127 -5.81 0.53 -1.49
N GLU A 128 -4.50 0.75 -1.67
CA GLU A 128 -3.94 1.24 -2.94
C GLU A 128 -4.25 0.31 -4.12
N ARG A 129 -4.20 -1.02 -3.90
CA ARG A 129 -4.53 -2.02 -4.94
C ARG A 129 -6.01 -2.00 -5.27
N GLU A 130 -6.89 -1.90 -4.28
CA GLU A 130 -8.33 -1.82 -4.48
C GLU A 130 -8.72 -0.54 -5.22
N GLU A 131 -8.17 0.60 -4.84
CA GLU A 131 -8.40 1.87 -5.54
C GLU A 131 -7.90 1.83 -6.99
N ALA A 132 -6.78 1.17 -7.25
CA ALA A 132 -6.29 0.96 -8.61
C ALA A 132 -7.24 0.05 -9.42
N GLN A 133 -7.75 -1.02 -8.82
CA GLN A 133 -8.76 -1.90 -9.44
C GLN A 133 -10.07 -1.14 -9.72
N ASN A 134 -10.55 -0.35 -8.75
CA ASN A 134 -11.75 0.46 -8.90
C ASN A 134 -11.59 1.50 -10.01
N LYS A 135 -10.44 2.17 -10.10
CA LYS A 135 -10.15 3.11 -11.20
C LYS A 135 -10.16 2.43 -12.57
N VAL A 136 -9.63 1.21 -12.67
CA VAL A 136 -9.67 0.44 -13.92
C VAL A 136 -11.10 0.01 -14.25
N ALA A 137 -11.87 -0.46 -13.27
CA ALA A 137 -13.26 -0.84 -13.45
C ALA A 137 -14.14 0.34 -13.88
N GLU A 138 -13.96 1.51 -13.28
CA GLU A 138 -14.67 2.73 -13.66
C GLU A 138 -14.33 3.18 -15.09
N LYS A 139 -13.04 3.15 -15.47
CA LYS A 139 -12.65 3.42 -16.87
C LYS A 139 -13.28 2.44 -17.85
N LEU A 140 -13.39 1.16 -17.47
CA LEU A 140 -14.03 0.14 -18.29
C LEU A 140 -15.54 0.42 -18.45
N LYS A 141 -16.24 0.74 -17.35
CA LYS A 141 -17.67 1.13 -17.39
C LYS A 141 -17.91 2.34 -18.30
N GLN A 142 -17.07 3.36 -18.21
CA GLN A 142 -17.16 4.55 -19.06
C GLN A 142 -17.05 4.18 -20.54
N ARG A 143 -16.08 3.34 -20.92
CA ARG A 143 -15.94 2.86 -22.31
C ARG A 143 -17.18 2.12 -22.80
N TYR A 144 -17.76 1.26 -21.96
CA TYR A 144 -18.98 0.54 -22.33
C TYR A 144 -20.18 1.48 -22.52
N ALA A 145 -20.31 2.51 -21.68
CA ALA A 145 -21.34 3.53 -21.84
C ALA A 145 -21.15 4.35 -23.13
N GLU A 146 -19.92 4.73 -23.47
CA GLU A 146 -19.57 5.40 -24.73
C GLU A 146 -19.94 4.54 -25.94
N THR A 147 -19.65 3.24 -25.91
CA THR A 147 -20.05 2.32 -26.99
C THR A 147 -21.56 2.22 -27.13
N GLN A 148 -22.31 2.05 -26.03
CA GLN A 148 -23.78 1.97 -26.10
C GLN A 148 -24.43 3.29 -26.56
N ALA A 149 -23.87 4.45 -26.16
CA ALA A 149 -24.33 5.75 -26.64
C ALA A 149 -24.05 5.94 -28.13
N SER A 150 -22.91 5.45 -28.63
CA SER A 150 -22.58 5.47 -30.05
C SER A 150 -23.47 4.53 -30.86
N GLU A 151 -23.77 3.33 -30.36
CA GLU A 151 -24.68 2.37 -31.00
C GLU A 151 -26.12 2.86 -30.99
N SER A 152 -26.58 3.45 -29.89
CA SER A 152 -27.89 4.09 -29.79
C SER A 152 -27.98 5.29 -30.74
N SER A 153 -26.92 6.09 -30.85
CA SER A 153 -26.86 7.20 -31.80
C SER A 153 -26.85 6.71 -33.25
N SER A 154 -26.08 5.67 -33.56
CA SER A 154 -26.05 5.06 -34.90
C SER A 154 -27.40 4.46 -35.29
N THR A 155 -28.11 3.82 -34.36
CA THR A 155 -29.45 3.26 -34.62
C THR A 155 -30.53 4.34 -34.74
N LEU A 156 -30.45 5.43 -33.97
CA LEU A 156 -31.36 6.57 -34.13
C LEU A 156 -31.13 7.32 -35.44
N ILE A 157 -29.88 7.52 -35.85
CA ILE A 157 -29.54 8.10 -37.17
C ILE A 157 -30.02 7.15 -38.27
N PHE A 158 -29.81 5.85 -38.13
CA PHE A 158 -30.28 4.86 -39.10
C PHE A 158 -31.81 4.84 -39.22
N LYS A 159 -32.54 4.87 -38.09
CA LYS A 159 -34.01 4.93 -38.07
C LYS A 159 -34.54 6.25 -38.63
N SER A 160 -33.93 7.38 -38.27
CA SER A 160 -34.27 8.70 -38.82
C SER A 160 -34.07 8.74 -40.33
N TRP A 161 -32.97 8.18 -40.83
CA TRP A 161 -32.69 8.04 -42.25
C TRP A 161 -33.72 7.14 -42.96
N PHE A 162 -34.14 6.05 -42.32
CA PHE A 162 -35.18 5.17 -42.84
C PHE A 162 -36.57 5.83 -42.86
N SER A 163 -36.93 6.58 -41.82
CA SER A 163 -38.19 7.32 -41.75
C SER A 163 -38.27 8.49 -42.73
N LEU A 164 -37.14 9.10 -43.09
CA LEU A 164 -37.09 10.14 -44.12
C LEU A 164 -37.21 9.55 -45.53
N ALA A 165 -36.79 8.30 -45.73
CA ALA A 165 -36.93 7.58 -47.00
C ALA A 165 -38.37 7.07 -47.25
N ASP A 166 -39.17 6.91 -46.19
CA ASP A 166 -40.56 6.43 -46.25
C ASP A 166 -41.59 7.56 -46.45
N MET A 167 -41.14 8.82 -46.52
CA MET A 167 -41.95 10.00 -46.85
C MET A 167 -41.65 10.45 -48.27
N GLY A 168 -42.03 9.65 -49.27
CA GLY A 168 -41.70 9.99 -50.65
C GLY A 168 -42.22 9.05 -51.71
N ASP A 169 -43.54 8.83 -51.79
CA ASP A 169 -44.17 8.49 -53.07
C ASP A 169 -45.00 9.69 -53.55
N ASN A 170 -44.39 10.49 -54.44
CA ASN A 170 -44.99 10.79 -55.74
C ASN A 170 -44.04 11.61 -56.63
N HIS A 171 -43.66 10.97 -57.75
CA HIS A 171 -43.17 11.49 -59.02
C HIS A 171 -42.03 12.56 -59.05
N SER A 172 -40.89 12.10 -59.61
CA SER A 172 -40.05 12.80 -60.59
C SER A 172 -39.67 14.26 -60.30
N SER A 173 -38.45 14.48 -59.82
CA SER A 173 -37.52 15.39 -60.52
C SER A 173 -36.07 15.19 -60.05
N ASN A 174 -35.16 15.20 -61.03
CA ASN A 174 -33.73 15.41 -60.82
C ASN A 174 -33.53 16.74 -60.09
N VAL A 175 -33.09 16.70 -58.83
CA VAL A 175 -32.44 17.85 -58.18
C VAL A 175 -31.14 17.36 -57.54
N PHE A 176 -30.10 17.46 -58.35
CA PHE A 176 -28.71 17.37 -57.93
C PHE A 176 -28.36 18.71 -57.28
N GLU A 177 -28.47 18.81 -55.96
CA GLU A 177 -28.05 20.01 -55.23
C GLU A 177 -26.61 19.82 -54.73
N SER A 178 -25.74 20.66 -55.29
CA SER A 178 -24.28 20.66 -55.17
C SER A 178 -23.78 20.77 -53.73
N GLY A 179 -23.18 19.70 -53.21
CA GLY A 179 -22.01 19.79 -52.33
C GLY A 179 -20.72 19.88 -53.16
N PRO A 180 -19.61 20.45 -52.65
CA PRO A 180 -18.38 20.63 -53.44
C PRO A 180 -17.86 19.27 -53.92
N GLY A 181 -18.18 18.96 -55.17
CA GLY A 181 -18.01 17.64 -55.77
C GLY A 181 -16.54 17.37 -56.05
N ILE A 182 -15.94 16.52 -55.23
CA ILE A 182 -14.71 15.82 -55.60
C ILE A 182 -15.07 14.91 -56.80
N ASN A 183 -14.57 15.27 -57.99
CA ASN A 183 -14.85 14.55 -59.24
C ASN A 183 -14.39 13.08 -59.16
N LEU A 184 -15.32 12.18 -58.85
CA LEU A 184 -15.17 10.72 -58.84
C LEU A 184 -15.62 10.07 -60.16
N SER A 185 -15.80 10.87 -61.21
CA SER A 185 -16.36 10.48 -62.51
C SER A 185 -15.59 9.36 -63.22
N ASN A 186 -14.29 9.20 -62.95
CA ASN A 186 -13.44 8.23 -63.67
C ASN A 186 -13.35 6.86 -62.99
N VAL A 187 -14.14 6.59 -61.95
CA VAL A 187 -14.06 5.34 -61.17
C VAL A 187 -15.30 4.49 -61.41
N LYS A 188 -15.13 3.35 -62.09
CA LYS A 188 -16.21 2.42 -62.41
C LYS A 188 -16.45 1.47 -61.21
N GLY A 189 -17.60 1.63 -60.55
CA GLY A 189 -18.07 0.76 -59.46
C GLY A 189 -18.27 1.48 -58.11
N ASN A 190 -19.38 1.19 -57.43
CA ASN A 190 -19.75 1.85 -56.16
C ASN A 190 -18.76 1.57 -55.02
N LEU A 191 -18.22 0.36 -54.96
CA LEU A 191 -17.18 -0.02 -53.98
C LEU A 191 -15.92 0.84 -54.13
N MET A 192 -15.46 1.04 -55.38
CA MET A 192 -14.26 1.79 -55.67
C MET A 192 -14.45 3.30 -55.46
N LYS A 193 -15.68 3.81 -55.68
CA LYS A 193 -16.05 5.19 -55.34
C LYS A 193 -16.04 5.42 -53.83
N LYS A 194 -16.61 4.49 -53.05
CA LYS A 194 -16.66 4.57 -51.59
C LYS A 194 -15.26 4.47 -50.98
N ALA A 195 -14.45 3.49 -51.40
CA ALA A 195 -13.07 3.36 -50.94
C ALA A 195 -12.22 4.60 -51.23
N LYS A 196 -12.39 5.21 -52.42
CA LYS A 196 -11.68 6.44 -52.77
C LYS A 196 -12.16 7.63 -51.94
N LEU A 197 -13.45 7.73 -51.65
CA LEU A 197 -13.99 8.78 -50.79
C LEU A 197 -13.50 8.64 -49.34
N GLU A 198 -13.51 7.43 -48.79
CA GLU A 198 -13.00 7.13 -47.44
C GLU A 198 -11.49 7.43 -47.34
N TYR A 199 -10.72 7.07 -48.36
CA TYR A 199 -9.31 7.45 -48.45
C TYR A 199 -9.13 8.98 -48.49
N LEU A 200 -9.93 9.70 -49.27
CA LEU A 200 -9.90 11.17 -49.36
C LEU A 200 -10.31 11.86 -48.04
N HIS A 201 -11.12 11.22 -47.21
CA HIS A 201 -11.53 11.76 -45.90
C HIS A 201 -10.64 11.28 -44.73
N SER A 202 -9.74 10.33 -44.96
CA SER A 202 -8.89 9.75 -43.92
C SER A 202 -7.67 10.62 -43.57
N HIS A 203 -7.03 10.28 -42.45
CA HIS A 203 -5.74 10.87 -42.07
C HIS A 203 -4.59 10.46 -43.00
N GLU A 204 -4.73 9.35 -43.74
CA GLU A 204 -3.70 8.81 -44.63
C GLU A 204 -3.39 9.76 -45.79
N LEU A 205 -4.38 10.51 -46.27
CA LEU A 205 -4.17 11.55 -47.28
C LEU A 205 -3.26 12.67 -46.79
N LYS A 206 -3.41 13.08 -45.52
CA LYS A 206 -2.55 14.10 -44.90
C LYS A 206 -1.12 13.60 -44.78
N VAL A 207 -0.95 12.33 -44.42
CA VAL A 207 0.35 11.65 -44.37
C VAL A 207 0.98 11.57 -45.76
N HIS A 208 0.23 11.18 -46.80
CA HIS A 208 0.74 11.12 -48.18
C HIS A 208 1.07 12.50 -48.76
N ALA A 209 0.29 13.54 -48.44
CA ALA A 209 0.59 14.91 -48.86
C ALA A 209 1.84 15.46 -48.16
N GLN A 210 2.02 15.13 -46.88
CA GLN A 210 3.22 15.47 -46.12
C GLN A 210 4.45 14.73 -46.69
N MET A 211 4.34 13.43 -46.96
CA MET A 211 5.40 12.65 -47.62
C MET A 211 5.78 13.21 -49.00
N LYS A 212 4.81 13.68 -49.80
CA LYS A 212 5.08 14.34 -51.09
C LYS A 212 5.79 15.69 -50.92
N ARG A 213 5.40 16.48 -49.92
CA ARG A 213 6.10 17.73 -49.58
C ARG A 213 7.56 17.46 -49.17
N ASP A 214 7.78 16.46 -48.32
CA ASP A 214 9.13 16.08 -47.86
C ASP A 214 9.99 15.50 -49.00
N ALA A 215 9.38 14.79 -49.95
CA ALA A 215 10.07 14.29 -51.15
C ALA A 215 10.45 15.41 -52.12
N LEU A 216 9.57 16.41 -52.32
CA LEU A 216 9.88 17.58 -53.15
C LEU A 216 10.96 18.46 -52.52
N GLN A 217 10.91 18.69 -51.20
CA GLN A 217 11.97 19.41 -50.49
C GLN A 217 13.31 18.68 -50.58
N ARG A 218 13.34 17.34 -50.55
CA ARG A 218 14.56 16.56 -50.79
C ARG A 218 15.14 16.74 -52.21
N ASN A 219 14.30 16.96 -53.22
CA ASN A 219 14.74 17.27 -54.58
C ASN A 219 15.08 18.76 -54.79
N SER A 220 14.54 19.67 -53.98
CA SER A 220 14.87 21.11 -54.03
C SER A 220 16.29 21.43 -53.54
N PHE A 221 16.94 20.52 -52.80
CA PHE A 221 18.34 20.68 -52.34
C PHE A 221 19.37 19.95 -53.21
N ALA A 222 18.97 19.31 -54.31
CA ALA A 222 19.90 18.63 -55.22
C ALA A 222 20.42 19.52 -56.38
N HIS A 223 19.85 20.71 -56.59
CA HIS A 223 20.34 21.66 -57.59
C HIS A 223 20.24 23.11 -57.10
N GLN A 224 21.28 23.59 -56.41
CA GLN A 224 21.96 24.85 -56.71
C GLN A 224 23.09 25.09 -55.71
N SER A 225 24.26 24.67 -56.17
CA SER A 225 25.57 25.11 -55.74
C SER A 225 25.78 26.62 -55.97
N THR A 226 26.47 27.27 -55.02
CA THR A 226 27.41 28.42 -55.16
C THR A 226 26.83 29.79 -55.60
N VAL A 227 27.22 31.00 -55.13
CA VAL A 227 28.31 31.52 -54.28
C VAL A 227 28.10 33.05 -54.04
N HIS A 228 28.40 33.53 -52.81
CA HIS A 228 28.91 34.88 -52.39
C HIS A 228 28.04 36.15 -52.62
N SER A 229 28.11 37.25 -51.84
CA SER A 229 29.14 37.83 -50.95
C SER A 229 28.57 38.94 -50.05
N GLY A 230 29.19 39.17 -48.87
CA GLY A 230 29.19 40.48 -48.17
C GLY A 230 28.71 40.43 -46.71
N LYS A 231 29.50 39.86 -45.79
CA LYS A 231 30.28 40.55 -44.71
C LYS A 231 29.42 41.43 -43.77
N LYS A 232 29.50 41.39 -42.44
CA LYS A 232 30.23 40.67 -41.36
C LYS A 232 29.72 41.37 -40.07
N ASN A 233 29.46 40.75 -38.91
CA ASN A 233 30.49 40.42 -37.92
C ASN A 233 29.91 39.86 -36.59
N TYR A 234 30.62 38.86 -36.04
CA TYR A 234 30.86 38.47 -34.63
C TYR A 234 29.64 38.11 -33.74
N GLN A 235 29.54 36.98 -33.03
CA GLN A 235 30.50 36.08 -32.35
C GLN A 235 29.94 34.63 -32.40
N GLN A 236 30.70 33.61 -32.86
CA GLN A 236 31.72 32.82 -32.12
C GLN A 236 31.04 31.84 -31.13
N CYS A 237 30.77 30.58 -31.54
CA CYS A 237 31.64 29.38 -31.40
C CYS A 237 31.00 28.43 -30.35
N ASN A 238 31.13 27.11 -30.35
CA ASN A 238 31.79 26.08 -31.16
C ASN A 238 31.11 24.75 -30.72
N SER A 239 30.86 23.78 -31.60
CA SER A 239 31.71 22.59 -31.86
C SER A 239 31.94 21.73 -30.60
N ALA A 240 31.84 20.40 -30.57
CA ALA A 240 31.78 19.39 -31.62
C ALA A 240 31.32 18.05 -31.02
N SER A 241 30.81 17.19 -31.91
CA SER A 241 30.92 15.72 -31.94
C SER A 241 31.81 15.02 -30.90
N SER A 242 31.34 13.88 -30.40
CA SER A 242 31.87 12.56 -30.81
C SER A 242 31.44 11.41 -29.87
N SER A 243 31.13 10.26 -30.50
CA SER A 243 31.34 8.87 -30.01
C SER A 243 30.49 8.37 -28.83
N ARG A 244 30.05 7.11 -28.72
CA ARG A 244 30.22 5.80 -29.43
C ARG A 244 29.06 4.91 -28.92
N ASN A 245 28.44 4.08 -29.78
CA ASN A 245 28.48 2.59 -29.80
C ASN A 245 28.22 1.90 -28.43
N VAL A 246 27.33 0.91 -28.24
CA VAL A 246 27.23 -0.44 -28.84
C VAL A 246 25.86 -1.10 -28.48
N LYS A 247 25.37 -2.02 -29.35
CA LYS A 247 24.15 -2.88 -29.32
C LYS A 247 24.24 -4.06 -28.28
N PRO A 248 23.44 -5.18 -28.30
CA PRO A 248 22.09 -5.52 -28.83
C PRO A 248 21.18 -6.30 -27.81
N ALA A 249 20.03 -6.80 -28.28
CA ALA A 249 19.04 -7.65 -27.59
C ALA A 249 19.51 -9.08 -27.25
N THR A 250 18.91 -9.74 -26.22
CA THR A 250 18.48 -11.16 -26.24
C THR A 250 17.51 -11.50 -25.09
N ARG A 251 16.51 -12.35 -25.38
CA ARG A 251 15.69 -13.15 -24.45
C ARG A 251 16.13 -14.61 -24.56
N ARG A 252 16.80 -15.15 -23.55
CA ARG A 252 16.68 -16.52 -23.00
C ARG A 252 17.69 -16.69 -21.89
#